data_AF-A0A2N5MFJ5-F1
#
_entry.id   AF-A0A2N5MFJ5-F1
#
_cell.length_a   1.000
_cell.length_b   1.000
_cell.length_c   1.000
_cell.angle_alpha   90.00
_cell.angle_beta   90.00
_cell.angle_gamma   90.00
#
_symmetry.space_group_name_H-M   'P 1'
#
loop_
_entity.id
_entity.type
_entity.pdbx_description
1 polymer ?
#
loop_
_entity_poly.entity_id
_entity_poly.type
_entity_poly.pdbx_seq_one_letter_code
_entity_poly.pdbx_strand_id
1 'polypeptide(L)' 'MTSQLLTYMIQKRRAKMIDAGLKYGLSSPITVQRSQELDYLLNIQFNLRKYCS' A
#
# COMPACT_ATOMS: atom_id res chain seq x y z
N MET A 1 13.00 -9.08 -3.64
CA MET A 1 11.97 -8.88 -2.60
C MET A 1 11.17 -10.17 -2.49
N THR A 2 11.01 -10.77 -1.31
CA THR A 2 10.23 -12.02 -1.18
C THR A 2 8.73 -11.73 -1.15
N SER A 3 7.90 -12.70 -1.53
CA SER A 3 6.43 -12.57 -1.50
C SER A 3 5.89 -12.23 -0.09
N GLN A 4 6.48 -12.83 0.94
CA GLN A 4 6.16 -12.57 2.35
C GLN A 4 6.51 -11.13 2.77
N LEU A 5 7.70 -10.64 2.38
CA LEU A 5 8.14 -9.28 2.69
C LEU A 5 7.23 -8.24 2.02
N LEU A 6 6.87 -8.45 0.75
CA LEU A 6 5.94 -7.57 0.04
C LEU A 6 4.56 -7.53 0.71
N THR A 7 4.07 -8.70 1.13
CA THR A 7 2.79 -8.81 1.84
C THR A 7 2.83 -8.05 3.16
N TYR A 8 3.90 -8.19 3.94
CA TYR A 8 4.11 -7.43 5.17
C TYR A 8 4.14 -5.91 4.92
N MET A 9 4.84 -5.46 3.87
CA MET A 9 4.92 -4.04 3.51
C MET A 9 3.55 -3.47 3.11
N ILE A 10 2.74 -4.22 2.36
CA ILE A 10 1.38 -3.85 2.00
C ILE A 10 0.52 -3.66 3.25
N GLN A 11 0.52 -4.62 4.17
CA GLN A 11 -0.29 -4.54 5.39
C GLN A 11 0.14 -3.38 6.29
N LYS A 12 1.46 -3.21 6.47
CA LYS A 12 2.01 -2.08 7.24
C LYS A 12 1.63 -0.73 6.63
N ARG A 13 1.68 -0.60 5.30
CA ARG A 13 1.31 0.65 4.62
C ARG A 13 -0.19 0.91 4.68
N ARG A 14 -1.01 -0.14 4.53
CA ARG A 14 -2.47 -0.07 4.68
C ARG A 14 -2.87 0.47 6.04
N ALA A 15 -2.30 -0.07 7.12
CA ALA A 15 -2.57 0.41 8.48
C ALA A 15 -2.27 1.92 8.60
N LYS A 16 -1.09 2.36 8.13
CA LYS A 16 -0.71 3.79 8.15
C LYS A 16 -1.64 4.70 7.33
N MET A 17 -2.16 4.22 6.20
CA MET A 17 -3.12 4.97 5.39
C MET A 17 -4.46 5.10 6.12
N ILE A 18 -4.95 4.02 6.74
CA ILE A 18 -6.18 4.03 7.53
C ILE A 18 -6.04 5.00 8.71
N ASP A 19 -4.94 4.91 9.47
CA ASP A 19 -4.67 5.81 10.59
C ASP A 19 -4.64 7.28 10.13
N ALA A 20 -4.00 7.56 8.98
CA ALA A 20 -3.99 8.90 8.40
C ALA A 20 -5.39 9.35 7.96
N GLY A 21 -6.18 8.47 7.37
CA GLY A 21 -7.56 8.74 6.97
C GLY A 21 -8.47 9.07 8.15
N LEU A 22 -8.30 8.35 9.27
CA LEU A 22 -9.02 8.62 10.52
C LEU A 22 -8.58 9.93 11.18
N LYS A 23 -7.28 10.27 11.12
CA LYS A 23 -6.71 11.44 11.79
C LYS A 23 -6.85 12.74 11.01
N TYR A 24 -6.69 12.70 9.70
CA TYR A 24 -6.57 13.87 8.83
C TYR A 24 -7.68 13.95 7.77
N GLY A 25 -8.48 12.90 7.61
CA GLY A 25 -9.44 12.75 6.52
C GLY A 25 -8.81 12.13 5.27
N LEU A 26 -9.67 11.54 4.43
CA LEU A 26 -9.26 10.82 3.22
C LEU A 26 -8.68 11.74 2.13
N SER A 27 -9.20 12.96 2.02
CA SER A 27 -8.74 13.94 1.03
C SER A 27 -7.49 14.72 1.48
N SER A 28 -6.98 14.47 2.68
CA SER A 28 -5.78 15.17 3.13
C SER A 28 -4.56 14.78 2.29
N PRO A 29 -3.64 15.71 1.99
CA PRO A 29 -2.45 15.40 1.19
C PRO A 29 -1.63 14.23 1.75
N ILE A 30 -1.59 14.09 3.08
CA ILE A 30 -0.89 12.98 3.73
C ILE A 30 -1.58 11.65 3.49
N THR A 31 -2.91 11.56 3.59
CA THR A 31 -3.64 10.31 3.32
C THR A 31 -3.56 9.93 1.85
N VAL A 32 -3.64 10.91 0.94
CA VAL A 32 -3.46 10.70 -0.51
C VAL A 32 -2.06 10.19 -0.84
N GLN A 33 -1.02 10.76 -0.22
CA GLN A 33 0.34 10.24 -0.39
C GLN A 33 0.44 8.79 0.11
N ARG A 34 -0.15 8.48 1.27
CA ARG A 34 -0.15 7.11 1.82
C ARG A 34 -0.90 6.12 0.94
N SER A 35 -1.98 6.54 0.28
CA SER A 35 -2.73 5.69 -0.66
C SER A 35 -1.93 5.42 -1.93
N GLN A 36 -1.26 6.42 -2.49
CA GLN A 36 -0.37 6.25 -3.66
C GLN A 36 0.79 5.29 -3.37
N GLU A 37 1.40 5.40 -2.18
CA GLU A 37 2.44 4.46 -1.74
C GLU A 37 1.93 3.03 -1.58
N LEU A 38 0.66 2.86 -1.15
CA LEU A 38 0.02 1.55 -1.05
C LEU A 38 -0.28 0.98 -2.44
N ASP A 39 -0.81 1.79 -3.35
CA ASP A 39 -1.10 1.40 -4.74
C ASP A 39 0.16 0.94 -5.48
N TYR A 40 1.30 1.61 -5.26
CA TYR A 40 2.58 1.17 -5.80
C TYR A 40 2.93 -0.26 -5.38
N LEU A 41 2.78 -0.59 -4.09
CA LEU A 41 3.06 -1.93 -3.58
C LEU A 41 2.08 -2.98 -4.11
N LEU A 42 0.80 -2.63 -4.23
CA LEU A 42 -0.22 -3.49 -4.82
C LEU A 42 0.07 -3.77 -6.30
N ASN A 43 0.52 -2.76 -7.04
CA ASN A 43 0.93 -2.91 -8.43
C ASN A 43 2.14 -3.83 -8.58
N ILE A 44 3.14 -3.75 -7.68
CA ILE A 44 4.25 -4.72 -7.69
C ILE A 44 3.71 -6.13 -7.49
N GLN A 45 2.82 -6.34 -6.50
CA GLN A 45 2.25 -7.66 -6.23
C GLN A 45 1.46 -8.21 -7.42
N PHE A 46 0.66 -7.36 -8.06
CA PHE A 46 -0.11 -7.71 -9.25
C PHE A 46 0.80 -8.14 -10.41
N ASN A 47 1.85 -7.36 -10.70
CA ASN A 47 2.79 -7.68 -11.76
C ASN A 47 3.56 -8.97 -11.45
N LEU A 48 4.03 -9.17 -10.22
CA LEU A 48 4.69 -10.42 -9.84
C LEU A 48 3.79 -11.64 -10.04
N ARG A 49 2.50 -11.55 -9.70
CA ARG A 49 1.53 -12.63 -9.98
C ARG A 49 1.36 -12.88 -11.48
N LYS A 50 1.29 -11.82 -12.28
CA LYS A 50 1.13 -11.90 -13.74
C LYS A 50 2.32 -12.58 -14.43
N TYR A 51 3.55 -12.34 -13.98
CA TYR A 51 4.76 -12.94 -14.56
C TYR A 51 5.09 -14.34 -14.02
N CYS A 52 4.48 -14.76 -12.91
CA CYS A 52 4.63 -16.11 -12.35
C CYS A 52 3.47 -17.05 -12.70
N SER A 53 2.54 -16.62 -13.56
CA SER A 53 1.41 -17.42 -14.07
C SER A 53 1.69 -17.93 -15.48
#